data_AF-A0A2T2TZI7-F1
#
_entry.id   AF-A0A2T2TZI7-F1
#
_cell.length_a   1.000
_cell.length_b   1.000
_cell.length_c   1.000
_cell.angle_alpha   90.00
_cell.angle_beta   90.00
_cell.angle_gamma   90.00
#
_symmetry.space_group_name_H-M   'P 1'
#
loop_
_entity.id
_entity.type
_entity.pdbx_description
1 polymer ?
#
loop_
_entity_poly.entity_id
_entity_poly.type
_entity_poly.pdbx_seq_one_letter_code
_entity_poly.pdbx_strand_id
1 'polypeptide(L)'
;MNAYLAVVGRRSSQPVMGSGGAPVDLTDTALPTSARGPDATRLFRALADARREMRVRQSQAPADATSALRLGIIETAKNGTTLEVRTASTNLRTLDLQDKGDRETVLRELRALERELLEDN
;
A
#
# COMPACT_ATOMS: atom_id res chain seq x y z
N MET A 1 5.98 -14.70 10.07
CA MET A 1 5.01 -14.28 9.05
C MET A 1 5.28 -12.82 8.85
N ASN A 2 5.15 -12.35 7.62
CA ASN A 2 5.45 -10.96 7.26
C ASN A 2 4.19 -10.37 6.65
N ALA A 3 3.93 -9.09 6.89
CA ALA A 3 2.72 -8.41 6.41
C ALA A 3 3.12 -7.15 5.63
N TYR A 4 3.37 -7.33 4.33
CA TYR A 4 3.95 -6.28 3.52
C TYR A 4 2.91 -5.32 2.97
N LEU A 5 3.13 -4.02 3.16
CA LEU A 5 2.33 -2.99 2.52
C LEU A 5 2.61 -2.94 1.02
N ALA A 6 1.55 -2.91 0.21
CA ALA A 6 1.64 -2.88 -1.24
C ALA A 6 0.55 -2.02 -1.90
N VAL A 7 0.82 -1.59 -3.13
CA VAL A 7 -0.22 -1.15 -4.07
C VAL A 7 -0.64 -2.36 -4.90
N VAL A 8 -1.90 -2.74 -4.80
CA VAL A 8 -2.47 -3.93 -5.42
C VAL A 8 -3.30 -3.52 -6.64
N GLY A 9 -2.99 -4.11 -7.79
CA GLY A 9 -3.80 -4.04 -9.00
C GLY A 9 -4.44 -5.39 -9.31
N ARG A 10 -5.09 -5.49 -10.48
CA ARG A 10 -5.87 -6.67 -10.87
C ARG A 10 -5.07 -7.98 -10.92
N ARG A 11 -3.82 -7.96 -11.38
CA ARG A 11 -2.99 -9.17 -11.61
C ARG A 11 -1.61 -9.09 -11.00
N SER A 12 -1.27 -7.97 -10.39
CA SER A 12 0.06 -7.73 -9.84
C SER A 12 -0.06 -6.80 -8.66
N SER A 13 0.98 -6.79 -7.83
CA SER A 13 1.17 -5.84 -6.76
C SER A 13 2.56 -5.20 -6.85
N GLN A 14 2.74 -4.09 -6.16
CA GLN A 14 4.03 -3.45 -5.98
C GLN A 14 4.22 -3.16 -4.49
N PRO A 15 5.26 -3.71 -3.86
CA PRO A 15 5.56 -3.40 -2.46
C PRO A 15 5.86 -1.91 -2.30
N VAL A 16 5.44 -1.36 -1.17
CA VAL A 16 5.81 -0.01 -0.73
C VAL A 16 7.17 -0.12 -0.06
N MET A 17 8.15 0.61 -0.58
CA MET A 17 9.54 0.51 -0.11
C MET A 17 9.79 1.50 1.04
N GLY A 18 10.30 1.00 2.17
CA GLY A 18 10.75 1.81 3.30
C GLY A 18 12.11 2.48 3.04
N SER A 19 12.57 3.27 4.02
CA SER A 19 13.80 4.08 3.90
C SER A 19 15.09 3.29 3.70
N GLY A 20 15.10 1.99 4.01
CA GLY A 20 16.24 1.09 3.81
C GLY A 20 16.22 0.33 2.48
N GLY A 21 15.26 0.59 1.59
CA GLY A 21 15.09 -0.18 0.36
C GLY A 21 14.52 -1.58 0.58
N ALA A 22 14.01 -1.88 1.78
CA ALA A 22 13.21 -3.06 2.08
C ALA A 22 11.71 -2.72 2.00
N PRO A 23 10.83 -3.68 1.66
CA PRO A 23 9.38 -3.49 1.77
C PRO A 23 8.97 -3.10 3.19
N VAL A 24 7.96 -2.24 3.32
CA VAL A 24 7.36 -1.89 4.61
C VAL A 24 6.62 -3.12 5.15
N ASP A 25 7.09 -3.66 6.27
CA ASP A 25 6.46 -4.78 6.98
C ASP A 25 5.68 -4.25 8.19
N LEU A 26 4.37 -4.44 8.20
CA LEU A 26 3.51 -3.94 9.28
C LEU A 26 3.62 -4.77 10.56
N THR A 27 4.37 -5.88 10.54
CA THR A 27 4.70 -6.62 11.76
C THR A 27 5.82 -5.96 12.57
N ASP A 28 6.65 -5.11 11.94
CA ASP A 28 7.78 -4.42 12.59
C ASP A 28 7.73 -2.89 12.48
N THR A 29 6.86 -2.36 11.63
CA THR A 29 6.76 -0.93 11.32
C THR A 29 5.39 -0.38 11.70
N ALA A 30 5.35 0.55 12.65
CA ALA A 30 4.12 1.26 13.00
C ALA A 30 3.77 2.32 11.94
N LEU A 31 2.49 2.36 11.55
CA LEU A 31 2.00 3.41 10.66
C LEU A 31 1.99 4.79 11.34
N PRO A 32 2.26 5.87 10.59
CA PRO A 32 2.23 7.22 11.14
C PRO A 32 0.85 7.57 11.68
N THR A 33 0.80 8.31 12.79
CA THR A 33 -0.49 8.61 13.44
C THR A 33 -1.25 9.78 12.83
N SER A 34 -0.57 10.58 12.02
CA SER A 34 -1.12 11.70 11.29
C SER A 34 -0.62 11.71 9.86
N ALA A 35 -1.36 12.35 8.95
CA ALA A 35 -0.93 12.56 7.57
C ALA A 35 0.19 13.61 7.43
N ARG A 36 0.71 14.13 8.55
CA ARG A 36 1.70 15.19 8.64
C ARG A 36 2.99 14.69 9.28
N GLY A 37 4.06 15.45 9.06
CA GLY A 37 5.37 15.14 9.61
C GLY A 37 6.24 14.31 8.67
N PRO A 38 7.50 14.07 9.07
CA PRO A 38 8.52 13.49 8.20
C PRO A 38 8.20 12.03 7.83
N ASP A 39 7.68 11.24 8.77
CA ASP A 39 7.42 9.81 8.53
C ASP A 39 6.22 9.59 7.62
N ALA A 40 5.15 10.36 7.83
CA ALA A 40 4.03 10.40 6.89
C ALA A 40 4.48 10.84 5.49
N THR A 41 5.33 11.87 5.41
CA THR A 41 5.87 12.35 4.12
C THR A 41 6.67 11.25 3.41
N ARG A 42 7.50 10.49 4.15
CA ARG A 42 8.25 9.35 3.61
C ARG A 42 7.31 8.26 3.10
N LEU A 43 6.31 7.88 3.90
CA LEU A 43 5.32 6.88 3.53
C LEU A 43 4.55 7.28 2.25
N PHE A 44 4.05 8.52 2.18
CA PHE A 44 3.29 8.98 1.01
C PHE A 44 4.15 9.08 -0.25
N ARG A 45 5.45 9.39 -0.13
CA ARG A 45 6.38 9.30 -1.26
C ARG A 45 6.55 7.87 -1.73
N ALA A 46 6.82 6.93 -0.82
CA ALA A 46 6.94 5.52 -1.15
C ALA A 46 5.66 4.94 -1.80
N LEU A 47 4.49 5.34 -1.31
CA LEU A 47 3.20 5.00 -1.90
C LEU A 47 3.03 5.59 -3.31
N ALA A 48 3.43 6.85 -3.51
CA ALA A 48 3.39 7.48 -4.82
C ALA A 48 4.28 6.76 -5.84
N ASP A 49 5.47 6.31 -5.42
CA ASP A 49 6.40 5.56 -6.24
C ASP A 49 5.84 4.17 -6.60
N ALA A 50 5.36 3.42 -5.61
CA ALA A 50 4.73 2.12 -5.83
C ALA A 50 3.50 2.23 -6.76
N ARG A 51 2.68 3.28 -6.57
CA ARG A 51 1.54 3.59 -7.44
C ARG A 51 1.99 3.92 -8.86
N ARG A 52 3.04 4.72 -9.03
CA ARG A 52 3.58 5.08 -10.34
C ARG A 52 4.04 3.83 -11.10
N GLU A 53 4.80 2.97 -10.44
CA GLU A 53 5.28 1.70 -11.00
C GLU A 53 4.11 0.81 -11.43
N MET A 54 3.09 0.66 -10.58
CA MET A 54 1.88 -0.08 -10.92
C MET A 54 1.11 0.52 -12.10
N ARG A 55 1.05 1.85 -12.23
CA ARG A 55 0.44 2.51 -13.39
C ARG A 55 1.21 2.22 -14.67
N VAL A 56 2.54 2.26 -14.62
CA VAL A 56 3.40 1.89 -15.76
C VAL A 56 3.13 0.45 -16.16
N ARG A 57 3.12 -0.48 -15.21
CA ARG A 57 2.85 -1.90 -15.48
C ARG A 57 1.46 -2.14 -16.05
N GLN A 58 0.42 -1.52 -15.49
CA GLN A 58 -0.94 -1.59 -16.04
C GLN A 58 -1.05 -0.99 -17.43
N SER A 59 -0.28 0.06 -17.75
CA SER A 59 -0.31 0.67 -19.09
C SER A 59 0.23 -0.25 -20.19
N GLN A 60 1.03 -1.26 -19.83
CA GLN A 60 1.53 -2.28 -20.76
C GLN A 60 0.46 -3.34 -21.12
N ALA A 61 -0.65 -3.39 -20.38
CA ALA A 61 -1.75 -4.34 -20.61
C ALA A 61 -3.08 -3.58 -20.81
N PRO A 62 -3.64 -3.51 -22.04
CA PRO A 62 -4.82 -2.70 -22.33
C PRO A 62 -6.02 -2.95 -21.41
N ALA A 63 -6.25 -4.21 -21.03
CA ALA A 63 -7.35 -4.61 -20.15
C ALA A 63 -7.21 -4.09 -18.70
N ASP A 64 -6.00 -3.71 -18.29
CA ASP A 64 -5.69 -3.32 -16.92
C ASP A 64 -5.39 -1.82 -16.81
N ALA A 65 -5.25 -1.11 -17.92
CA ALA A 65 -4.84 0.30 -17.99
C ALA A 65 -5.74 1.25 -17.18
N THR A 66 -7.03 0.92 -17.02
CA THR A 66 -8.03 1.69 -16.25
C THR A 66 -8.48 0.97 -14.97
N SER A 67 -7.92 -0.20 -14.68
CA SER A 67 -8.28 -0.95 -13.47
C SER A 67 -7.91 -0.18 -12.20
N ALA A 68 -8.70 -0.39 -11.14
CA ALA A 68 -8.42 0.21 -9.85
C ALA A 68 -7.04 -0.20 -9.33
N LEU A 69 -6.41 0.72 -8.62
CA LEU A 69 -5.26 0.44 -7.76
C LEU A 69 -5.71 0.63 -6.32
N ARG A 70 -5.46 -0.34 -5.46
CA ARG A 70 -5.87 -0.32 -4.05
C ARG A 70 -4.65 -0.40 -3.16
N LEU A 71 -4.76 0.12 -1.94
CA LEU A 71 -3.81 -0.24 -0.88
C LEU A 71 -4.09 -1.68 -0.49
N GLY A 72 -3.05 -2.43 -0.14
CA GLY A 72 -3.24 -3.74 0.43
C GLY A 72 -2.09 -4.20 1.30
N ILE A 73 -2.38 -5.21 2.10
CA ILE A 73 -1.41 -5.94 2.90
C ILE A 73 -1.28 -7.32 2.26
N ILE A 74 -0.05 -7.72 1.96
CA ILE A 74 0.29 -9.03 1.44
C ILE A 74 0.95 -9.81 2.57
N GLU A 75 0.22 -10.78 3.09
CA GLU A 75 0.71 -11.66 4.14
C GLU A 75 1.47 -12.81 3.51
N THR A 76 2.67 -13.08 4.02
CA THR A 76 3.54 -14.13 3.52
C THR A 76 4.07 -15.00 4.65
N ALA A 77 4.22 -16.30 4.36
CA ALA A 77 4.99 -17.20 5.19
C ALA A 77 6.47 -16.79 5.21
N LYS A 78 7.25 -17.28 6.19
CA LYS A 78 8.67 -16.93 6.35
C LYS A 78 9.54 -17.25 5.11
N ASN A 79 9.09 -18.18 4.26
CA ASN A 79 9.74 -18.58 3.02
C ASN A 79 9.31 -17.72 1.80
N GLY A 80 8.47 -16.69 2.00
CA GLY A 80 7.98 -15.80 0.95
C GLY A 80 6.71 -16.26 0.23
N THR A 81 6.14 -17.42 0.59
CA THR A 81 4.86 -17.86 0.01
C THR A 81 3.73 -16.93 0.44
N THR A 82 3.00 -16.34 -0.52
CA THR A 82 1.80 -15.54 -0.24
C THR A 82 0.71 -16.41 0.40
N LEU A 83 0.20 -15.94 1.52
CA LEU A 83 -0.89 -16.58 2.28
C LEU A 83 -2.21 -15.86 2.00
N GLU A 84 -2.21 -14.54 2.15
CA GLU A 84 -3.41 -13.71 2.05
C GLU A 84 -3.09 -12.34 1.43
N VAL A 85 -4.08 -11.76 0.75
CA VAL A 85 -4.02 -10.38 0.25
C VAL A 85 -5.28 -9.65 0.69
N ARG A 86 -5.11 -8.67 1.58
CA ARG A 86 -6.16 -7.77 2.05
C ARG A 86 -6.07 -6.46 1.29
N THR A 87 -7.18 -5.90 0.84
CA THR A 87 -7.16 -4.61 0.11
C THR A 87 -8.16 -3.63 0.66
N ALA A 88 -7.74 -2.38 0.78
CA ALA A 88 -8.62 -1.25 1.04
C ALA A 88 -9.64 -1.08 -0.10
N SER A 89 -10.77 -0.47 0.21
CA SER A 89 -11.83 -0.20 -0.77
C SER A 89 -11.44 0.92 -1.73
N THR A 90 -10.60 1.84 -1.26
CA THR A 90 -10.31 3.10 -1.94
C THR A 90 -9.44 2.91 -3.18
N ASN A 91 -9.84 3.55 -4.29
CA ASN A 91 -9.09 3.57 -5.53
C ASN A 91 -7.98 4.65 -5.49
N LEU A 92 -6.75 4.24 -5.25
CA LEU A 92 -5.56 5.10 -5.24
C LEU A 92 -5.29 5.81 -6.56
N ARG A 93 -5.87 5.34 -7.66
CA ARG A 93 -5.69 5.95 -8.98
C ARG A 93 -6.36 7.31 -9.08
N THR A 94 -7.45 7.53 -8.33
CA THR A 94 -8.25 8.76 -8.36
C THR A 94 -7.83 9.79 -7.31
N LEU A 95 -6.96 9.40 -6.38
CA LEU A 95 -6.49 10.28 -5.30
C LEU A 95 -5.24 11.06 -5.69
N ASP A 96 -5.08 12.27 -5.15
CA ASP A 96 -3.85 13.03 -5.14
C ASP A 96 -3.10 12.84 -3.82
N LEU A 97 -1.98 12.11 -3.86
CA LEU A 97 -1.13 11.88 -2.70
C LEU A 97 -0.30 13.13 -2.30
N GLN A 98 -0.49 14.28 -2.95
CA GLN A 98 -0.02 15.59 -2.46
C GLN A 98 -1.13 16.38 -1.75
N ASP A 99 -2.39 16.09 -2.03
CA ASP A 99 -3.52 16.71 -1.35
C ASP A 99 -3.64 16.19 0.09
N LYS A 100 -4.00 17.11 0.99
CA LYS A 100 -4.10 16.79 2.42
C LYS A 100 -5.29 15.88 2.72
N GLY A 101 -6.46 16.14 2.14
CA GLY A 101 -7.67 15.37 2.39
C GLY A 101 -7.54 13.93 1.86
N ASP A 102 -6.92 13.78 0.69
CA ASP A 102 -6.65 12.47 0.11
C ASP A 102 -5.61 11.69 0.92
N ARG A 103 -4.57 12.35 1.44
CA ARG A 103 -3.63 11.73 2.39
C ARG A 103 -4.32 11.25 3.67
N GLU A 104 -5.21 12.07 4.24
CA GLU A 104 -5.97 11.68 5.43
C GLU A 104 -6.90 10.50 5.15
N THR A 105 -7.47 10.42 3.96
CA THR A 105 -8.28 9.28 3.50
C THR A 105 -7.43 8.01 3.39
N VAL A 106 -6.29 8.07 2.70
CA VAL A 106 -5.35 6.95 2.57
C VAL A 106 -4.87 6.46 3.93
N LEU A 107 -4.52 7.37 4.84
CA LEU A 107 -4.05 6.98 6.16
C LEU A 107 -5.14 6.29 6.99
N ARG A 108 -6.39 6.71 6.85
CA ARG A 108 -7.54 6.07 7.50
C ARG A 108 -7.73 4.64 7.01
N GLU A 109 -7.66 4.43 5.69
CA GLU A 109 -7.77 3.09 5.10
C GLU A 109 -6.60 2.20 5.52
N LEU A 110 -5.37 2.72 5.55
CA LEU A 110 -4.20 1.96 6.03
C LEU A 110 -4.37 1.51 7.48
N ARG A 111 -4.88 2.38 8.34
CA ARG A 111 -5.16 2.06 9.74
C ARG A 111 -6.36 1.13 9.93
N ALA A 112 -7.29 1.10 8.98
CA ALA A 112 -8.35 0.10 8.97
C ALA A 112 -7.76 -1.28 8.65
N LEU A 113 -6.96 -1.37 7.58
CA LEU A 113 -6.26 -2.60 7.21
C LEU A 113 -5.30 -3.11 8.30
N GLU A 114 -4.55 -2.22 8.94
CA GLU A 114 -3.67 -2.56 10.07
C GLU A 114 -4.46 -3.14 11.25
N ARG A 115 -5.62 -2.56 11.57
CA ARG A 115 -6.49 -3.09 12.63
C ARG A 115 -7.07 -4.46 12.28
N GLU A 116 -7.58 -4.62 11.06
CA GLU A 116 -8.07 -5.92 10.58
C GLU A 116 -6.99 -7.01 10.66
N LEU A 117 -5.74 -6.67 10.31
CA LEU A 117 -4.60 -7.58 10.44
C LEU A 117 -4.33 -7.96 11.91
N LEU A 118 -4.41 -6.98 12.83
CA LEU A 118 -4.14 -7.19 14.25
C LEU A 118 -5.28 -7.89 14.99
N GLU A 119 -6.52 -7.80 14.49
CA GLU A 119 -7.69 -8.48 15.06
C GLU A 119 -7.78 -9.95 14.65
N ASP A 120 -7.22 -10.32 13.49
CA ASP A 120 -7.19 -11.69 12.98
C ASP A 120 -5.98 -12.52 13.47
N ASN A 121 -5.03 -11.90 14.18
CA ASN A 121 -3.83 -12.53 14.76
C ASN A 121 -3.90 -12.63 16.29
#